data_AF-A0A9D6HYB2-F1
#
_entry.id   AF-A0A9D6HYB2-F1
#
_cell.length_a   1.000
_cell.length_b   1.000
_cell.length_c   1.000
_cell.angle_alpha   90.00
_cell.angle_beta   90.00
_cell.angle_gamma   90.00
#
_symmetry.space_group_name_H-M   'P 1'
#
loop_
_entity.id
_entity.type
_entity.pdbx_description
1 polymer ?
#
loop_
_entity_poly.entity_id
_entity_poly.type
_entity_poly.pdbx_seq_one_letter_code
_entity_poly.pdbx_strand_id
1 'polypeptide(L)'
;MRKMRLILAAIVLFFGGFLNHSYGQSLALEGPSRPGKEMPADVGQILSVVRLVETEYFHPSNEIVLANAALKGIESFLKARKLLAGPIQPVSPSGVADKDLMAFSERYSRIKEQYSARVKEKELVHAAIRGVVSSLKDPYTVFMDSREYHSLTEQMSGGNFGGIGIYIDLEKVKGSKASRLLVGETIEGTPAFRAGLKTGDMIEKINSRSTRGITVEGAQHLIRGPVGTRVTLTVRKKNEPRTIEIVLLRENIRIPSVKHRMLESNVGYVRLRTFGDQTPRELEKAIAELEARGAKGYILDLRNNGGGYITTALSVCSRFLPGGSLIVSVVDRKGRKTSYFADGSMHQ
;
A
#
# COMPACT_ATOMS: atom_id res chain seq x y z
N MET A 1 -32.28 -11.10 -32.52
CA MET A 1 -30.86 -11.43 -32.79
C MET A 1 -30.02 -11.17 -31.54
N ARG A 2 -29.70 -12.21 -30.77
CA ARG A 2 -28.82 -12.14 -29.59
C ARG A 2 -27.39 -11.78 -30.04
N LYS A 3 -26.90 -10.59 -29.71
CA LYS A 3 -25.49 -10.19 -29.93
C LYS A 3 -24.62 -10.94 -28.93
N MET A 4 -24.02 -12.04 -29.37
CA MET A 4 -23.01 -12.78 -28.61
C MET A 4 -21.71 -11.97 -28.62
N ARG A 5 -21.45 -11.19 -27.57
CA ARG A 5 -20.18 -10.48 -27.36
C ARG A 5 -19.22 -11.44 -26.63
N LEU A 6 -18.27 -11.99 -27.38
CA LEU A 6 -17.22 -12.85 -26.83
C LEU A 6 -16.23 -11.97 -26.04
N ILE A 7 -16.23 -12.08 -24.71
CA ILE A 7 -15.23 -11.47 -23.85
C ILE A 7 -14.45 -12.61 -23.20
N LEU A 8 -13.16 -12.74 -23.55
CA LEU A 8 -12.25 -13.66 -22.91
C LEU A 8 -11.67 -12.97 -21.66
N ALA A 9 -12.35 -13.11 -20.52
CA ALA A 9 -11.89 -12.59 -19.24
C ALA A 9 -11.39 -13.76 -18.38
N ALA A 10 -10.08 -14.03 -18.42
CA ALA A 10 -9.43 -14.84 -17.40
C ALA A 10 -9.14 -13.94 -16.19
N ILE A 11 -10.10 -13.83 -15.28
CA ILE A 11 -9.93 -13.13 -14.01
C ILE A 11 -9.54 -14.16 -12.96
N VAL A 12 -8.23 -14.31 -12.72
CA VAL A 12 -7.71 -15.00 -11.55
C VAL A 12 -7.38 -13.93 -10.51
N LEU A 13 -8.32 -13.65 -9.62
CA LEU A 13 -8.10 -12.76 -8.48
C LEU A 13 -7.70 -13.60 -7.28
N PHE A 14 -6.43 -13.51 -6.89
CA PHE A 14 -5.97 -13.98 -5.58
C PHE A 14 -6.21 -12.86 -4.56
N PHE A 15 -7.22 -13.02 -3.71
CA PHE A 15 -7.48 -12.11 -2.60
C PHE A 15 -7.04 -12.75 -1.28
N GLY A 16 -5.95 -12.23 -0.71
CA GLY A 16 -5.66 -12.32 0.72
C GLY A 16 -6.07 -11.01 1.37
N GLY A 17 -7.25 -10.96 1.99
CA GLY A 17 -7.77 -9.76 2.65
C GLY A 17 -9.02 -10.09 3.45
N PHE A 18 -8.91 -10.01 4.77
CA PHE A 18 -9.98 -10.29 5.74
C PHE A 18 -11.12 -9.27 5.61
N LEU A 19 -12.35 -9.76 5.57
CA LEU A 19 -13.58 -8.96 5.57
C LEU A 19 -14.31 -9.20 6.89
N ASN A 20 -14.55 -8.13 7.65
CA ASN A 20 -15.54 -8.15 8.73
C ASN A 20 -16.66 -7.15 8.42
N HIS A 21 -17.87 -7.53 8.82
CA HIS A 21 -19.15 -6.93 8.42
C HIS A 21 -19.43 -5.62 9.17
N SER A 22 -19.30 -4.46 8.51
CA SER A 22 -20.25 -3.34 8.56
C SER A 22 -19.78 -2.27 7.57
N TYR A 23 -20.68 -1.80 6.71
CA TYR A 23 -20.56 -0.64 5.82
C TYR A 23 -19.15 -0.09 5.52
N GLY A 24 -18.63 -0.39 4.32
CA GLY A 24 -17.85 0.59 3.53
C GLY A 24 -16.55 1.14 4.13
N GLN A 25 -15.80 0.36 4.90
CA GLN A 25 -14.40 0.69 5.22
C GLN A 25 -13.50 -0.51 4.96
N SER A 26 -12.39 -0.31 4.24
CA SER A 26 -11.31 -1.30 4.30
C SER A 26 -10.84 -1.32 5.75
N LEU A 27 -10.90 -2.48 6.39
CA LEU A 27 -10.20 -2.68 7.66
C LEU A 27 -8.70 -2.62 7.37
N ALA A 28 -8.18 -1.41 7.42
CA ALA A 28 -6.92 -1.21 8.08
C ALA A 28 -7.00 -1.79 9.48
N LEU A 29 -5.94 -2.45 9.92
CA LEU A 29 -5.81 -2.96 11.27
C LEU A 29 -5.66 -1.78 12.25
N GLU A 30 -6.73 -1.03 12.48
CA GLU A 30 -6.84 -0.11 13.61
C GLU A 30 -7.22 -0.93 14.83
N GLY A 31 -6.22 -1.24 15.66
CA GLY A 31 -6.44 -1.61 17.05
C GLY A 31 -7.22 -0.48 17.77
N PRO A 32 -7.81 -0.75 18.95
CA PRO A 32 -8.73 0.14 19.64
C PRO A 32 -8.02 1.43 20.07
N SER A 33 -7.95 2.38 19.15
CA SER A 33 -7.32 3.68 19.32
C SER A 33 -8.16 4.65 18.52
N ARG A 34 -8.69 5.67 19.19
CA ARG A 34 -9.35 6.81 18.55
C ARG A 34 -8.50 7.31 17.37
N PRO A 35 -9.11 7.78 16.26
CA PRO A 35 -8.37 8.38 15.16
C PRO A 35 -7.43 9.46 15.72
N GLY A 36 -6.12 9.24 15.56
CA GLY A 36 -5.07 10.18 15.97
C GLY A 36 -4.19 9.81 17.16
N LYS A 37 -4.35 8.66 17.82
CA LYS A 37 -3.40 8.21 18.87
C LYS A 37 -2.78 6.87 18.49
N GLU A 38 -1.52 6.88 18.02
CA GLU A 38 -0.73 5.64 17.86
C GLU A 38 -0.80 4.85 19.17
N MET A 39 -1.06 3.53 19.08
CA MET A 39 -0.87 2.65 20.23
C MET A 39 0.55 2.84 20.75
N PRO A 40 0.75 2.93 22.08
CA PRO A 40 2.08 2.94 22.65
C PRO A 40 2.88 1.75 22.12
N ALA A 41 4.10 2.02 21.64
CA ALA A 41 4.98 0.97 21.15
C ALA A 41 5.64 0.28 22.34
N ASP A 42 4.89 -0.63 22.97
CA ASP A 42 5.29 -1.41 24.13
C ASP A 42 4.93 -2.90 23.98
N VAL A 43 5.16 -3.67 25.05
CA VAL A 43 4.82 -5.11 25.10
C VAL A 43 3.33 -5.37 24.94
N GLY A 44 2.47 -4.45 25.39
CA GLY A 44 1.02 -4.56 25.24
C GLY A 44 0.60 -4.52 23.78
N GLN A 45 1.27 -3.75 22.94
CA GLN A 45 1.03 -3.79 21.50
C GLN A 45 1.36 -5.16 20.89
N ILE A 46 2.47 -5.78 21.29
CA ILE A 46 2.85 -7.12 20.81
C ILE A 46 1.79 -8.15 21.21
N LEU A 47 1.40 -8.16 22.48
CA LEU A 47 0.38 -9.06 23.01
C LEU A 47 -0.98 -8.84 22.35
N SER A 48 -1.34 -7.60 22.04
CA SER A 48 -2.57 -7.29 21.29
C SER A 48 -2.55 -7.93 19.90
N VAL A 49 -1.41 -7.90 19.21
CA VAL A 49 -1.26 -8.58 17.91
C VAL A 49 -1.30 -10.09 18.05
N VAL A 50 -0.64 -10.66 19.06
CA VAL A 50 -0.69 -12.11 19.34
C VAL A 50 -2.14 -12.56 19.50
N ARG A 51 -2.91 -11.85 20.33
CA ARG A 51 -4.34 -12.12 20.54
C ARG A 51 -5.15 -11.96 19.25
N LEU A 52 -4.93 -10.88 18.51
CA LEU A 52 -5.62 -10.65 17.24
C LEU A 52 -5.40 -11.79 16.24
N VAL A 53 -4.15 -12.25 16.09
CA VAL A 53 -3.83 -13.39 15.22
C VAL A 53 -4.48 -14.67 15.75
N GLU A 54 -4.44 -14.90 17.05
CA GLU A 54 -5.04 -16.08 17.66
C GLU A 54 -6.57 -16.14 17.45
N THR A 55 -7.28 -15.01 17.54
CA THR A 55 -8.74 -14.96 17.38
C THR A 55 -9.19 -14.85 15.92
N GLU A 56 -8.51 -14.05 15.10
CA GLU A 56 -9.00 -13.67 13.77
C GLU A 56 -8.32 -14.40 12.61
N TYR A 57 -7.06 -14.84 12.74
CA TYR A 57 -6.34 -15.44 11.62
C TYR A 57 -6.98 -16.77 11.19
N PHE A 58 -7.05 -17.03 9.89
CA PHE A 58 -7.83 -18.16 9.35
C PHE A 58 -7.37 -19.52 9.89
N HIS A 59 -6.07 -19.73 10.07
CA HIS A 59 -5.55 -20.95 10.64
C HIS A 59 -5.39 -20.82 12.17
N PRO A 60 -5.88 -21.80 12.96
CA PRO A 60 -5.67 -21.82 14.39
C PRO A 60 -4.19 -21.67 14.74
N SER A 61 -3.90 -20.83 15.73
CA SER A 61 -2.55 -20.53 16.19
C SER A 61 -2.51 -20.58 17.72
N ASN A 62 -1.34 -20.85 18.28
CA ASN A 62 -1.15 -20.92 19.74
C ASN A 62 -0.39 -19.68 20.23
N GLU A 63 -0.89 -19.03 21.27
CA GLU A 63 -0.36 -17.78 21.80
C GLU A 63 1.14 -17.86 22.17
N ILE A 64 1.60 -18.96 22.79
CA ILE A 64 3.01 -19.08 23.16
C ILE A 64 3.91 -19.31 21.95
N VAL A 65 3.40 -19.95 20.90
CA VAL A 65 4.11 -20.10 19.63
C VAL A 65 4.27 -18.73 18.97
N LEU A 66 3.21 -17.92 18.95
CA LEU A 66 3.23 -16.56 18.43
C LEU A 66 4.15 -15.64 19.25
N ALA A 67 4.08 -15.71 20.58
CA ALA A 67 4.95 -14.94 21.47
C ALA A 67 6.44 -15.30 21.27
N ASN A 68 6.76 -16.59 21.13
CA ASN A 68 8.12 -17.03 20.80
C ASN A 68 8.56 -16.61 19.40
N ALA A 69 7.65 -16.58 18.42
CA ALA A 69 7.94 -15.99 17.12
C ALA A 69 8.27 -14.50 17.21
N ALA A 70 7.63 -13.78 18.13
CA ALA A 70 7.96 -12.39 18.41
C ALA A 70 9.40 -12.23 18.94
N LEU A 71 9.82 -13.07 19.88
CA LEU A 71 11.22 -13.11 20.36
C LEU A 71 12.21 -13.39 19.22
N LYS A 72 11.89 -14.34 18.33
CA LYS A 72 12.71 -14.65 17.15
C LYS A 72 12.80 -13.49 16.15
N GLY A 73 11.72 -12.71 16.01
CA GLY A 73 11.71 -11.48 15.23
C GLY A 73 12.69 -10.44 15.78
N ILE A 74 12.67 -10.23 17.11
CA ILE A 74 13.63 -9.34 17.80
C ILE A 74 15.06 -9.84 17.62
N GLU A 75 15.31 -11.14 17.81
CA GLU A 75 16.64 -11.74 17.64
C GLU A 75 17.19 -11.49 16.23
N SER A 76 16.36 -11.72 15.21
CA SER A 76 16.72 -11.52 13.81
C SER A 76 17.06 -10.06 13.51
N PHE A 77 16.28 -9.12 14.06
CA PHE A 77 16.52 -7.69 13.94
C PHE A 77 17.84 -7.25 14.61
N LEU A 78 18.10 -7.70 15.83
CA LEU A 78 19.34 -7.39 16.56
C LEU A 78 20.56 -8.01 15.87
N LYS A 79 20.43 -9.24 15.35
CA LYS A 79 21.47 -9.93 14.58
C LYS A 79 21.80 -9.17 13.29
N ALA A 80 20.81 -8.72 12.54
CA ALA A 80 21.00 -7.93 11.32
C ALA A 80 21.75 -6.62 11.58
N ARG A 81 21.60 -6.04 12.78
CA ARG A 81 22.32 -4.84 13.23
C ARG A 81 23.67 -5.12 13.90
N LYS A 82 24.09 -6.38 14.01
CA LYS A 82 25.29 -6.81 14.75
C LYS A 82 25.28 -6.34 16.22
N LEU A 83 24.09 -6.26 16.82
CA LEU A 83 23.91 -5.84 18.21
C LEU A 83 23.67 -7.01 19.16
N LEU A 84 23.29 -8.18 18.64
CA LEU A 84 22.92 -9.35 19.45
C LEU A 84 24.09 -9.81 20.33
N ALA A 85 23.90 -9.77 21.65
CA ALA A 85 24.91 -10.20 22.63
C ALA A 85 24.94 -11.73 22.86
N GLY A 86 23.83 -12.42 22.57
CA GLY A 86 23.66 -13.86 22.74
C GLY A 86 22.28 -14.30 22.26
N PRO A 87 22.03 -15.62 22.12
CA PRO A 87 20.74 -16.14 21.66
C PRO A 87 19.61 -15.76 22.62
N ILE A 88 18.45 -15.37 22.07
CA ILE A 88 17.27 -15.06 22.87
C ILE A 88 16.55 -16.36 23.17
N GLN A 89 16.58 -16.77 24.44
CA GLN A 89 15.96 -18.02 24.87
C GLN A 89 14.42 -17.92 24.78
N PRO A 90 13.74 -18.88 24.12
CA PRO A 90 12.29 -18.92 24.07
C PRO A 90 11.68 -19.16 25.45
N VAL A 91 10.40 -18.81 25.61
CA VAL A 91 9.60 -19.17 26.76
C VAL A 91 9.11 -20.61 26.60
N SER A 92 9.38 -21.45 27.59
CA SER A 92 8.87 -22.82 27.64
C SER A 92 7.38 -22.81 27.98
N PRO A 93 6.53 -23.55 27.24
CA PRO A 93 5.11 -23.63 27.54
C PRO A 93 4.87 -24.27 28.91
N SER A 94 4.09 -23.60 29.77
CA SER A 94 3.68 -24.14 31.07
C SER A 94 2.33 -24.84 31.03
N GLY A 95 1.62 -24.74 29.90
CA GLY A 95 0.23 -25.20 29.74
C GLY A 95 -0.81 -24.20 30.25
N VAL A 96 -0.37 -23.06 30.81
CA VAL A 96 -1.25 -21.97 31.27
C VAL A 96 -0.89 -20.70 30.48
N ALA A 97 -1.78 -20.30 29.57
CA ALA A 97 -1.58 -19.18 28.66
C ALA A 97 -1.12 -17.90 29.36
N ASP A 98 -1.83 -17.47 30.40
CA ASP A 98 -1.50 -16.23 31.12
C ASP A 98 -0.10 -16.27 31.73
N LYS A 99 0.30 -17.42 32.29
CA LYS A 99 1.64 -17.61 32.84
C LYS A 99 2.72 -17.53 31.76
N ASP A 100 2.44 -18.11 30.60
CA ASP A 100 3.35 -18.09 29.45
C ASP A 100 3.51 -16.66 28.88
N LEU A 101 2.42 -15.90 28.77
CA LEU A 101 2.44 -14.50 28.31
C LEU A 101 3.07 -13.55 29.34
N MET A 102 2.93 -13.82 30.65
CA MET A 102 3.69 -13.12 31.69
C MET A 102 5.19 -13.37 31.56
N ALA A 103 5.59 -14.64 31.39
CA ALA A 103 7.00 -14.99 31.19
C ALA A 103 7.59 -14.37 29.91
N PHE A 104 6.79 -14.28 28.83
CA PHE A 104 7.15 -13.52 27.64
C PHE A 104 7.36 -12.03 27.94
N SER A 105 6.45 -11.42 28.69
CA SER A 105 6.51 -9.98 29.03
C SER A 105 7.73 -9.63 29.87
N GLU A 106 8.07 -10.49 30.83
CA GLU A 106 9.31 -10.36 31.60
C GLU A 106 10.54 -10.48 30.70
N ARG A 107 10.54 -11.43 29.76
CA ARG A 107 11.65 -11.62 28.81
C ARG A 107 11.84 -10.40 27.93
N TYR A 108 10.75 -9.89 27.36
CA TYR A 108 10.76 -8.67 26.56
C TYR A 108 11.30 -7.48 27.37
N SER A 109 10.89 -7.33 28.63
CA SER A 109 11.34 -6.24 29.49
C SER A 109 12.87 -6.27 29.72
N ARG A 110 13.45 -7.45 29.96
CA ARG A 110 14.91 -7.62 30.07
C ARG A 110 15.65 -7.28 28.77
N ILE A 111 15.11 -7.73 27.62
CA ILE A 111 15.67 -7.40 26.30
C ILE A 111 15.62 -5.89 26.10
N LYS A 112 14.48 -5.24 26.38
CA LYS A 112 14.33 -3.80 26.26
C LYS A 112 15.39 -3.06 27.08
N GLU A 113 15.53 -3.41 28.36
CA GLU A 113 16.51 -2.80 29.26
C GLU A 113 17.93 -2.95 28.71
N GLN A 114 18.30 -4.17 28.34
CA GLN A 114 19.62 -4.51 27.81
C GLN A 114 19.99 -3.72 26.55
N TYR A 115 19.05 -3.45 25.65
CA TYR A 115 19.30 -2.79 24.35
C TYR A 115 18.86 -1.31 24.29
N SER A 116 18.30 -0.77 25.37
CA SER A 116 17.71 0.58 25.44
C SER A 116 18.67 1.70 25.00
N ALA A 117 19.96 1.58 25.30
CA ALA A 117 20.98 2.56 24.91
C ALA A 117 21.29 2.58 23.40
N ARG A 118 20.93 1.52 22.65
CA ARG A 118 21.34 1.32 21.25
C ARG A 118 20.16 1.20 20.28
N VAL A 119 18.96 0.92 20.78
CA VAL A 119 17.76 0.63 19.98
C VAL A 119 16.55 1.30 20.60
N LYS A 120 15.72 1.94 19.77
CA LYS A 120 14.46 2.52 20.25
C LYS A 120 13.44 1.41 20.51
N GLU A 121 12.64 1.52 21.57
CA GLU A 121 11.61 0.54 21.94
C GLU A 121 10.67 0.22 20.76
N LYS A 122 10.24 1.25 20.02
CA LYS A 122 9.41 1.09 18.80
C LYS A 122 10.02 0.16 17.76
N GLU A 123 11.35 0.17 17.59
CA GLU A 123 12.02 -0.74 16.66
C GLU A 123 11.98 -2.20 17.14
N LEU A 124 12.12 -2.43 18.44
CA LEU A 124 11.99 -3.77 19.04
C LEU A 124 10.56 -4.30 18.93
N VAL A 125 9.56 -3.46 19.21
CA VAL A 125 8.14 -3.83 19.08
C VAL A 125 7.79 -4.18 17.65
N HIS A 126 8.18 -3.35 16.68
CA HIS A 126 7.94 -3.63 15.27
C HIS A 126 8.65 -4.92 14.82
N ALA A 127 9.88 -5.17 15.27
CA ALA A 127 10.59 -6.41 14.99
C ALA A 127 9.86 -7.64 15.56
N ALA A 128 9.34 -7.52 16.79
CA ALA A 128 8.56 -8.57 17.43
C ALA A 128 7.29 -8.87 16.65
N ILE A 129 6.51 -7.84 16.29
CA ILE A 129 5.28 -7.99 15.52
C ILE A 129 5.55 -8.62 14.15
N ARG A 130 6.61 -8.19 13.44
CA ARG A 130 7.02 -8.82 12.17
C ARG A 130 7.40 -10.29 12.38
N GLY A 131 8.01 -10.64 13.51
CA GLY A 131 8.26 -12.01 13.93
C GLY A 131 6.98 -12.84 14.03
N VAL A 132 5.97 -12.35 14.77
CA VAL A 132 4.65 -12.98 14.89
C VAL A 132 4.05 -13.23 13.51
N VAL A 133 3.93 -12.20 12.69
CA VAL A 133 3.30 -12.27 11.37
C VAL A 133 4.05 -13.21 10.43
N SER A 134 5.39 -13.14 10.39
CA SER A 134 6.20 -14.02 9.54
C SER A 134 6.06 -15.50 9.89
N SER A 135 5.75 -15.83 11.15
CA SER A 135 5.59 -17.22 11.60
C SER A 135 4.35 -17.91 11.03
N LEU A 136 3.38 -17.12 10.56
CA LEU A 136 2.16 -17.61 9.93
C LEU A 136 2.42 -18.22 8.55
N LYS A 137 3.59 -17.92 7.95
CA LYS A 137 3.99 -18.38 6.61
C LYS A 137 2.97 -18.04 5.52
N ASP A 138 2.19 -17.00 5.75
CA ASP A 138 1.25 -16.45 4.78
C ASP A 138 1.88 -15.19 4.16
N PRO A 139 2.19 -15.21 2.84
CA PRO A 139 2.81 -14.07 2.17
C PRO A 139 1.92 -12.83 2.09
N TYR A 140 0.62 -12.96 2.37
CA TYR A 140 -0.35 -11.86 2.32
C TYR A 140 -0.63 -11.24 3.70
N THR A 141 -0.29 -11.92 4.78
CA THR A 141 -0.36 -11.34 6.12
C THR A 141 0.93 -10.57 6.40
N VAL A 142 0.81 -9.26 6.51
CA VAL A 142 1.96 -8.35 6.74
C VAL A 142 1.65 -7.35 7.83
N PHE A 143 2.67 -7.01 8.62
CA PHE A 143 2.61 -5.83 9.48
C PHE A 143 3.08 -4.61 8.69
N MET A 144 2.31 -3.54 8.78
CA MET A 144 2.63 -2.24 8.21
C MET A 144 2.82 -1.22 9.34
N ASP A 145 3.97 -0.54 9.35
CA ASP A 145 4.12 0.64 10.19
C ASP A 145 3.26 1.81 9.69
N SER A 146 3.13 2.87 10.49
CA SER A 146 2.31 4.03 10.14
C SER A 146 2.63 4.60 8.75
N ARG A 147 3.90 4.59 8.32
CA ARG A 147 4.30 5.11 6.99
C ARG A 147 3.92 4.15 5.87
N GLU A 148 4.13 2.85 6.06
CA GLU A 148 3.74 1.80 5.12
C GLU A 148 2.22 1.83 4.91
N TYR A 149 1.45 1.96 5.99
CA TYR A 149 0.00 2.06 5.97
C TYR A 149 -0.52 3.35 5.29
N HIS A 150 0.08 4.51 5.60
CA HIS A 150 -0.27 5.77 4.91
C HIS A 150 0.02 5.68 3.41
N SER A 151 1.13 5.06 3.01
CA SER A 151 1.47 4.89 1.59
C SER A 151 0.46 4.00 0.86
N LEU A 152 -0.01 2.93 1.50
CA LEU A 152 -1.04 2.04 0.96
C LEU A 152 -2.38 2.76 0.79
N THR A 153 -2.83 3.48 1.81
CA THR A 153 -4.11 4.21 1.78
C THR A 153 -4.11 5.31 0.72
N GLU A 154 -3.03 6.07 0.60
CA GLU A 154 -2.85 7.06 -0.49
C GLU A 154 -3.00 6.42 -1.87
N GLN A 155 -2.42 5.23 -2.08
CA GLN A 155 -2.54 4.49 -3.34
C GLN A 155 -4.00 4.07 -3.61
N MET A 156 -4.70 3.55 -2.60
CA MET A 156 -6.08 3.06 -2.73
C MET A 156 -7.10 4.19 -2.97
N SER A 157 -6.89 5.38 -2.40
CA SER A 157 -7.74 6.55 -2.64
C SER A 157 -7.57 7.18 -4.04
N GLY A 158 -7.01 6.45 -5.02
CA GLY A 158 -6.78 6.94 -6.38
C GLY A 158 -5.60 7.90 -6.48
N GLY A 159 -4.65 7.80 -5.55
CA GLY A 159 -3.50 8.69 -5.49
C GLY A 159 -3.84 10.09 -4.98
N ASN A 160 -4.91 10.29 -4.20
CA ASN A 160 -5.18 11.55 -3.52
C ASN A 160 -4.09 11.82 -2.46
N PHE A 161 -2.97 12.39 -2.88
CA PHE A 161 -1.91 12.84 -2.00
C PHE A 161 -1.59 14.30 -2.26
N GLY A 162 -1.25 15.02 -1.19
CA GLY A 162 -0.72 16.37 -1.30
C GLY A 162 0.68 16.32 -1.90
N GLY A 163 0.86 16.91 -3.08
CA GLY A 163 2.11 16.87 -3.82
C GLY A 163 2.13 17.87 -4.97
N ILE A 164 3.08 17.70 -5.88
CA ILE A 164 3.29 18.64 -7.00
C ILE A 164 3.06 18.02 -8.39
N GLY A 165 2.74 16.72 -8.47
CA GLY A 165 2.39 16.06 -9.72
C GLY A 165 3.58 15.72 -10.61
N ILE A 166 4.60 15.08 -10.04
CA ILE A 166 5.85 14.74 -10.72
C ILE A 166 6.20 13.26 -10.56
N TYR A 167 6.62 12.63 -11.65
CA TYR A 167 7.34 11.36 -11.66
C TYR A 167 8.83 11.65 -11.60
N ILE A 168 9.54 10.99 -10.67
CA ILE A 168 10.98 11.18 -10.47
C ILE A 168 11.72 9.92 -10.89
N ASP A 169 12.86 10.11 -11.53
CA ASP A 169 13.78 9.06 -11.94
C ASP A 169 15.09 9.18 -11.17
N LEU A 170 15.75 8.03 -10.98
CA LEU A 170 17.05 7.96 -10.34
C LEU A 170 18.08 7.45 -11.34
N GLU A 171 18.94 8.35 -11.82
CA GLU A 171 20.02 8.01 -12.76
C GLU A 171 21.31 7.69 -11.98
N LYS A 172 21.91 6.53 -12.24
CA LYS A 172 23.24 6.19 -11.71
C LYS A 172 24.31 6.95 -12.48
N VAL A 173 25.19 7.65 -11.76
CA VAL A 173 26.33 8.32 -12.39
C VAL A 173 27.41 7.29 -12.69
N LYS A 174 27.73 7.09 -13.97
CA LYS A 174 28.81 6.17 -14.40
C LYS A 174 30.12 6.53 -13.68
N GLY A 175 30.77 5.53 -13.09
CA GLY A 175 32.02 5.69 -12.35
C GLY A 175 31.88 6.26 -10.94
N SER A 176 30.66 6.42 -10.42
CA SER A 176 30.40 6.88 -9.05
C SER A 176 29.34 6.01 -8.35
N LYS A 177 29.40 5.95 -7.02
CA LYS A 177 28.31 5.42 -6.19
C LYS A 177 27.15 6.41 -6.04
N ALA A 178 27.30 7.63 -6.56
CA ALA A 178 26.28 8.66 -6.50
C ALA A 178 25.20 8.45 -7.58
N SER A 179 23.96 8.75 -7.20
CA SER A 179 22.83 8.86 -8.11
C SER A 179 22.36 10.30 -8.22
N ARG A 180 21.76 10.64 -9.35
CA ARG A 180 21.11 11.94 -9.61
C ARG A 180 19.62 11.73 -9.63
N LEU A 181 18.90 12.60 -8.93
CA LEU A 181 17.45 12.65 -8.98
C LEU A 181 17.02 13.54 -10.16
N LEU A 182 16.26 12.97 -11.08
CA LEU A 182 15.78 13.63 -12.28
C LEU A 182 14.26 13.73 -12.26
N VAL A 183 13.74 14.74 -12.94
CA VAL A 183 12.34 14.77 -13.36
C VAL A 183 12.18 13.73 -14.48
N GLY A 184 11.35 12.71 -14.25
CA GLY A 184 10.99 11.73 -15.27
C GLY A 184 9.88 12.25 -16.17
N GLU A 185 8.76 12.68 -15.57
CA GLU A 185 7.60 13.24 -16.27
C GLU A 185 6.81 14.14 -15.31
N THR A 186 6.11 15.15 -15.84
CA THR A 186 5.15 15.96 -15.07
C THR A 186 3.73 15.65 -15.49
N ILE A 187 2.82 15.56 -14.52
CA ILE A 187 1.40 15.33 -14.80
C ILE A 187 0.78 16.64 -15.28
N GLU A 188 0.15 16.61 -16.45
CA GLU A 188 -0.49 17.80 -17.04
C GLU A 188 -1.44 18.49 -16.07
N GLY A 189 -1.44 19.82 -16.08
CA GLY A 189 -2.29 20.65 -15.23
C GLY A 189 -1.88 20.73 -13.75
N THR A 190 -0.88 19.97 -13.28
CA THR A 190 -0.42 19.99 -11.88
C THR A 190 0.62 21.09 -11.60
N PRO A 191 0.97 21.39 -10.33
CA PRO A 191 1.93 22.44 -9.98
C PRO A 191 3.28 22.30 -10.71
N ALA A 192 3.84 21.09 -10.80
CA ALA A 192 5.10 20.83 -11.48
C ALA A 192 5.03 21.13 -12.98
N PHE A 193 3.92 20.76 -13.63
CA PHE A 193 3.68 21.05 -15.03
C PHE A 193 3.54 22.56 -15.28
N ARG A 194 2.75 23.26 -14.47
CA ARG A 194 2.56 24.73 -14.59
C ARG A 194 3.84 25.51 -14.31
N ALA A 195 4.73 24.97 -13.48
CA ALA A 195 6.06 25.54 -13.24
C ALA A 195 7.07 25.24 -14.35
N GLY A 196 6.68 24.51 -15.40
CA GLY A 196 7.53 24.22 -16.55
C GLY A 196 8.69 23.28 -16.25
N LEU A 197 8.56 22.41 -15.25
CA LEU A 197 9.50 21.29 -15.05
C LEU A 197 9.39 20.33 -16.23
N LYS A 198 10.54 19.85 -16.72
CA LYS A 198 10.61 18.99 -17.90
C LYS A 198 11.43 17.74 -17.60
N THR A 199 11.14 16.67 -18.35
CA THR A 199 11.91 15.43 -18.31
C THR A 199 13.41 15.68 -18.47
N GLY A 200 14.21 15.12 -17.56
CA GLY A 200 15.65 15.25 -17.51
C GLY A 200 16.17 16.46 -16.72
N ASP A 201 15.28 17.33 -16.21
CA ASP A 201 15.69 18.35 -15.25
C ASP A 201 16.22 17.69 -13.97
N MET A 202 17.35 18.17 -13.44
CA MET A 202 18.00 17.57 -12.27
C MET A 202 17.57 18.29 -10.99
N ILE A 203 17.00 17.57 -10.04
CA ILE A 203 16.59 18.10 -8.74
C ILE A 203 17.80 18.02 -7.81
N GLU A 204 18.44 19.15 -7.49
CA GLU A 204 19.62 19.23 -6.61
C GLU A 204 19.28 19.33 -5.13
N LYS A 205 18.17 20.01 -4.82
CA LYS A 205 17.65 20.14 -3.45
C LYS A 205 16.14 20.09 -3.42
N ILE A 206 15.61 19.56 -2.32
CA ILE A 206 14.20 19.63 -1.95
C ILE A 206 14.14 20.35 -0.60
N ASN A 207 13.51 21.53 -0.59
CA ASN A 207 13.69 22.56 0.43
C ASN A 207 15.18 22.82 0.65
N SER A 208 15.65 22.79 1.90
CA SER A 208 17.08 22.99 2.22
C SER A 208 17.93 21.71 2.12
N ARG A 209 17.34 20.55 1.80
CA ARG A 209 18.05 19.25 1.80
C ARG A 209 18.58 18.90 0.42
N SER A 210 19.86 18.53 0.34
CA SER A 210 20.44 17.98 -0.89
C SER A 210 19.84 16.62 -1.24
N THR A 211 19.65 16.39 -2.55
CA THR A 211 19.20 15.10 -3.10
C THR A 211 20.36 14.14 -3.38
N ARG A 212 21.62 14.52 -3.10
CA ARG A 212 22.77 13.65 -3.34
C ARG A 212 22.66 12.38 -2.49
N GLY A 213 22.60 11.23 -3.14
CA GLY A 213 22.46 9.93 -2.46
C GLY A 213 21.07 9.68 -1.87
N ILE A 214 20.07 10.52 -2.21
CA ILE A 214 18.68 10.29 -1.80
C ILE A 214 18.11 9.07 -2.56
N THR A 215 17.25 8.30 -1.90
CA THR A 215 16.44 7.28 -2.58
C THR A 215 15.20 7.93 -3.21
N VAL A 216 14.56 7.22 -4.14
CA VAL A 216 13.28 7.65 -4.71
C VAL A 216 12.23 7.83 -3.60
N GLU A 217 12.14 6.90 -2.65
CA GLU A 217 11.18 7.04 -1.54
C GLU A 217 11.50 8.25 -0.66
N GLY A 218 12.78 8.49 -0.38
CA GLY A 218 13.23 9.65 0.41
C GLY A 218 12.86 10.97 -0.27
N ALA A 219 13.01 11.05 -1.59
CA ALA A 219 12.60 12.23 -2.36
C ALA A 219 11.09 12.41 -2.39
N GLN A 220 10.31 11.34 -2.61
CA GLN A 220 8.85 11.38 -2.56
C GLN A 220 8.36 11.91 -1.21
N HIS A 221 8.96 11.49 -0.10
CA HIS A 221 8.60 11.94 1.24
C HIS A 221 8.81 13.45 1.45
N LEU A 222 9.88 14.01 0.89
CA LEU A 222 10.14 15.46 0.99
C LEU A 222 9.25 16.28 0.07
N ILE A 223 8.90 15.74 -1.10
CA ILE A 223 8.04 16.40 -2.09
C ILE A 223 6.58 16.38 -1.67
N ARG A 224 6.10 15.26 -1.09
CA ARG A 224 4.75 15.14 -0.54
C ARG A 224 4.60 15.93 0.76
N GLY A 225 3.37 16.18 1.14
CA GLY A 225 3.02 16.92 2.36
C GLY A 225 1.60 17.46 2.29
N PRO A 226 1.11 18.12 3.34
CA PRO A 226 -0.27 18.61 3.39
C PRO A 226 -0.59 19.55 2.24
N VAL A 227 -1.80 19.44 1.67
CA VAL A 227 -2.30 20.33 0.61
C VAL A 227 -2.26 21.78 1.09
N GLY A 228 -1.90 22.70 0.20
CA GLY A 228 -1.75 24.14 0.49
C GLY A 228 -0.39 24.53 1.06
N THR A 229 0.43 23.58 1.51
CA THR A 229 1.80 23.87 1.96
C THR A 229 2.77 24.04 0.79
N ARG A 230 3.93 24.67 1.04
CA ARG A 230 4.95 24.91 0.02
C ARG A 230 6.05 23.85 0.05
N VAL A 231 6.59 23.55 -1.12
CA VAL A 231 7.87 22.85 -1.30
C VAL A 231 8.74 23.66 -2.26
N THR A 232 10.02 23.79 -1.96
CA THR A 232 10.97 24.47 -2.84
C THR A 232 11.85 23.44 -3.51
N LEU A 233 11.97 23.47 -4.83
CA LEU A 233 12.93 22.64 -5.56
C LEU A 233 14.05 23.52 -6.09
N THR A 234 15.29 23.16 -5.80
CA THR A 234 16.44 23.71 -6.53
C THR A 234 16.71 22.78 -7.70
N VAL A 235 16.48 23.26 -8.91
CA VAL A 235 16.50 22.46 -10.14
C VAL A 235 17.55 23.00 -11.10
N ARG A 236 18.30 22.10 -11.73
CA ARG A 236 19.17 22.42 -12.87
C ARG A 236 18.51 21.93 -14.14
N LYS A 237 18.22 22.85 -15.07
CA LYS A 237 17.63 22.49 -16.36
C LYS A 237 18.57 21.58 -17.16
N LYS A 238 17.99 20.68 -17.95
CA LYS A 238 18.78 19.79 -18.82
C LYS A 238 19.68 20.62 -19.73
N ASN A 239 20.99 20.36 -19.69
CA ASN A 239 22.04 21.05 -20.45
C ASN A 239 22.27 22.53 -20.07
N GLU A 240 21.77 23.00 -18.92
CA GLU A 240 22.06 24.34 -18.43
C GLU A 240 22.97 24.29 -17.18
N PRO A 241 23.96 25.18 -17.06
CA PRO A 241 24.87 25.18 -15.91
C PRO A 241 24.25 25.81 -14.66
N ARG A 242 23.21 26.64 -14.80
CA ARG A 242 22.60 27.38 -13.69
C ARG A 242 21.47 26.58 -13.04
N THR A 243 21.38 26.72 -11.72
CA THR A 243 20.24 26.23 -10.95
C THR A 243 19.20 27.33 -10.78
N ILE A 244 17.95 26.92 -10.72
CA ILE A 244 16.80 27.77 -10.44
C ILE A 244 16.07 27.23 -9.21
N GLU A 245 15.60 28.12 -8.35
CA GLU A 245 14.70 27.74 -7.26
C GLU A 245 13.26 27.93 -7.68
N ILE A 246 12.44 26.90 -7.50
CA ILE A 246 11.03 26.89 -7.86
C ILE A 246 10.24 26.57 -6.60
N VAL A 247 9.43 27.52 -6.16
CA VAL A 247 8.49 27.32 -5.05
C VAL A 247 7.17 26.82 -5.61
N LEU A 248 6.74 25.65 -5.16
CA LEU A 248 5.53 24.98 -5.60
C LEU A 248 4.56 24.86 -4.43
N LEU A 249 3.28 25.11 -4.70
CA LEU A 249 2.20 24.79 -3.75
C LEU A 249 1.80 23.33 -3.93
N ARG A 250 1.69 22.60 -2.83
CA ARG A 250 1.17 21.24 -2.84
C ARG A 250 -0.32 21.27 -3.10
N GLU A 251 -0.74 20.55 -4.11
CA GLU A 251 -2.14 20.35 -4.47
C GLU A 251 -2.54 18.90 -4.23
N ASN A 252 -3.84 18.64 -4.20
CA ASN A 252 -4.32 17.27 -4.28
C ASN A 252 -4.03 16.75 -5.70
N ILE A 253 -3.02 15.90 -5.83
CA ILE A 253 -2.66 15.31 -7.11
C ILE A 253 -3.60 14.15 -7.34
N ARG A 254 -4.27 14.13 -8.50
CA ARG A 254 -5.15 13.02 -8.86
C ARG A 254 -4.54 12.26 -10.04
N ILE A 255 -4.27 10.97 -9.84
CA ILE A 255 -3.81 10.09 -10.91
C ILE A 255 -5.02 9.23 -11.31
N PRO A 256 -5.57 9.38 -12.52
CA PRO A 256 -6.70 8.58 -12.96
C PRO A 256 -6.39 7.08 -12.82
N SER A 257 -7.28 6.37 -12.14
CA SER A 257 -7.24 4.92 -11.99
C SER A 257 -7.59 4.21 -13.29
N VAL A 258 -8.33 4.89 -14.18
CA VAL A 258 -8.70 4.41 -15.51
C VAL A 258 -8.06 5.29 -16.59
N LYS A 259 -7.40 4.66 -17.56
CA LYS A 259 -7.01 5.27 -18.84
C LYS A 259 -7.71 4.53 -19.96
N HIS A 260 -8.13 5.22 -21.00
CA HIS A 260 -8.81 4.58 -22.13
C HIS A 260 -8.42 5.19 -23.47
N ARG A 261 -8.58 4.42 -24.55
CA ARG A 261 -8.39 4.87 -25.94
C ARG A 261 -9.14 3.95 -26.90
N MET A 262 -9.48 4.47 -28.08
CA MET A 262 -10.00 3.64 -29.17
C MET A 262 -8.83 2.95 -29.88
N LEU A 263 -8.96 1.64 -30.13
CA LEU A 263 -8.08 0.87 -31.01
C LEU A 263 -8.70 0.73 -32.41
N GLU A 264 -7.94 0.13 -33.32
CA GLU A 264 -8.43 -0.30 -34.62
C GLU A 264 -9.66 -1.21 -34.49
N SER A 265 -10.46 -1.30 -35.56
CA SER A 265 -11.71 -2.08 -35.60
C SER A 265 -12.77 -1.67 -34.56
N ASN A 266 -12.69 -0.44 -34.04
CA ASN A 266 -13.58 0.11 -33.02
C ASN A 266 -13.59 -0.71 -31.72
N VAL A 267 -12.41 -1.14 -31.27
CA VAL A 267 -12.27 -1.82 -29.97
C VAL A 267 -11.84 -0.79 -28.92
N GLY A 268 -12.63 -0.62 -27.87
CA GLY A 268 -12.29 0.24 -26.75
C GLY A 268 -11.23 -0.42 -25.86
N TYR A 269 -10.06 0.20 -25.71
CA TYR A 269 -9.07 -0.25 -24.74
C TYR A 269 -9.24 0.54 -23.45
N VAL A 270 -9.41 -0.16 -22.34
CA VAL A 270 -9.56 0.40 -20.99
C VAL A 270 -8.51 -0.23 -20.10
N ARG A 271 -7.60 0.57 -19.54
CA ARG A 271 -6.61 0.14 -18.57
C ARG A 271 -7.02 0.59 -17.18
N LEU A 272 -7.19 -0.35 -16.27
CA LEU A 272 -7.56 -0.13 -14.87
C LEU A 272 -6.35 -0.44 -13.99
N ARG A 273 -5.75 0.59 -13.40
CA ARG A 273 -4.48 0.51 -12.66
C ARG A 273 -4.64 0.01 -11.22
N THR A 274 -5.77 0.32 -10.60
CA THR A 274 -6.11 -0.07 -9.23
C THR A 274 -7.62 -0.02 -9.06
N PHE A 275 -8.17 -0.81 -8.13
CA PHE A 275 -9.56 -0.74 -7.72
C PHE A 275 -9.73 0.28 -6.59
N GLY A 276 -9.65 1.57 -6.92
CA GLY A 276 -9.77 2.67 -5.95
C GLY A 276 -11.19 3.24 -5.85
N ASP A 277 -11.37 4.23 -4.98
CA ASP A 277 -12.68 4.85 -4.71
C ASP A 277 -13.33 5.49 -5.95
N GLN A 278 -12.49 6.06 -6.83
CA GLN A 278 -12.94 6.78 -8.01
C GLN A 278 -13.11 5.88 -9.24
N THR A 279 -12.58 4.65 -9.18
CA THR A 279 -12.53 3.73 -10.31
C THR A 279 -13.89 3.44 -10.93
N PRO A 280 -14.99 3.22 -10.18
CA PRO A 280 -16.29 2.97 -10.80
C PRO A 280 -16.76 4.13 -11.70
N ARG A 281 -16.59 5.38 -11.25
CA ARG A 281 -17.00 6.57 -12.01
C ARG A 281 -16.08 6.82 -13.21
N GLU A 282 -14.78 6.64 -13.02
CA GLU A 282 -13.81 6.82 -14.11
C GLU A 282 -13.99 5.76 -15.20
N LEU A 283 -14.33 4.52 -14.82
CA LEU A 283 -14.65 3.44 -15.75
C LEU A 283 -15.93 3.74 -16.54
N GLU A 284 -16.98 4.19 -15.86
CA GLU A 284 -18.24 4.56 -16.50
C GLU A 284 -18.06 5.65 -17.55
N LYS A 285 -17.35 6.71 -17.19
CA LYS A 285 -17.02 7.80 -18.11
C LYS A 285 -16.21 7.30 -19.30
N ALA A 286 -15.19 6.49 -19.06
CA ALA A 286 -14.36 5.91 -20.12
C ALA A 286 -15.16 5.04 -21.09
N ILE A 287 -16.07 4.21 -20.59
CA ILE A 287 -16.94 3.38 -21.42
C ILE A 287 -17.87 4.26 -22.25
N ALA A 288 -18.55 5.23 -21.64
CA ALA A 288 -19.46 6.13 -22.35
C ALA A 288 -18.76 6.91 -23.48
N GLU A 289 -17.54 7.41 -23.24
CA GLU A 289 -16.73 8.12 -24.24
C GLU A 289 -16.29 7.19 -25.39
N LEU A 290 -16.03 5.91 -25.12
CA LEU A 290 -15.71 4.91 -26.14
C LEU A 290 -16.95 4.51 -26.96
N GLU A 291 -18.11 4.37 -26.33
CA GLU A 291 -19.37 4.05 -27.01
C GLU A 291 -19.82 5.17 -27.94
N ALA A 292 -19.73 6.43 -27.49
CA ALA A 292 -20.00 7.60 -28.32
C ALA A 292 -19.10 7.64 -29.58
N ARG A 293 -17.91 7.04 -29.51
CA ARG A 293 -16.97 6.90 -30.63
C ARG A 293 -17.16 5.62 -31.45
N GLY A 294 -18.21 4.84 -31.18
CA GLY A 294 -18.58 3.66 -31.95
C GLY A 294 -17.95 2.34 -31.49
N ALA A 295 -17.49 2.24 -30.25
CA ALA A 295 -16.90 1.00 -29.72
C ALA A 295 -17.84 -0.20 -29.88
N LYS A 296 -17.32 -1.28 -30.46
CA LYS A 296 -18.05 -2.55 -30.71
C LYS A 296 -17.75 -3.61 -29.65
N GLY A 297 -16.62 -3.48 -28.95
CA GLY A 297 -16.17 -4.35 -27.86
C GLY A 297 -15.06 -3.68 -27.05
N TYR A 298 -14.61 -4.34 -25.98
CA TYR A 298 -13.65 -3.79 -25.04
C TYR A 298 -12.50 -4.75 -24.74
N ILE A 299 -11.31 -4.19 -24.51
CA ILE A 299 -10.21 -4.85 -23.83
C ILE A 299 -10.06 -4.18 -22.46
N LEU A 300 -10.23 -4.95 -21.40
CA LEU A 300 -9.94 -4.52 -20.03
C LEU A 300 -8.53 -4.98 -19.64
N ASP A 301 -7.59 -4.06 -19.57
CA ASP A 301 -6.20 -4.32 -19.20
C ASP A 301 -6.00 -4.14 -17.69
N LEU A 302 -5.80 -5.25 -17.01
CA LEU A 302 -5.50 -5.35 -15.57
C LEU A 302 -4.01 -5.65 -15.29
N ARG A 303 -3.13 -5.58 -16.29
CA ARG A 303 -1.70 -5.85 -16.07
C ARG A 303 -1.09 -4.82 -15.11
N ASN A 304 -0.31 -5.32 -14.17
CA ASN A 304 0.30 -4.54 -13.09
C ASN A 304 -0.72 -3.81 -12.19
N ASN A 305 -1.94 -4.33 -12.10
CA ASN A 305 -2.93 -3.90 -11.12
C ASN A 305 -2.76 -4.71 -9.84
N GLY A 306 -2.32 -4.05 -8.76
CA GLY A 306 -2.09 -4.67 -7.45
C GLY A 306 -3.35 -4.93 -6.62
N GLY A 307 -4.54 -4.76 -7.20
CA GLY A 307 -5.81 -4.86 -6.49
C GLY A 307 -6.34 -3.50 -6.01
N GLY A 308 -7.02 -3.52 -4.86
CA GLY A 308 -7.70 -2.38 -4.25
C GLY A 308 -8.93 -2.84 -3.48
N TYR A 309 -9.94 -1.98 -3.36
CA TYR A 309 -11.15 -2.29 -2.61
C TYR A 309 -11.98 -3.38 -3.29
N ILE A 310 -12.38 -4.40 -2.51
CA ILE A 310 -13.24 -5.48 -3.00
C ILE A 310 -14.60 -4.95 -3.47
N THR A 311 -15.15 -3.96 -2.78
CA THR A 311 -16.42 -3.30 -3.14
C THR A 311 -16.33 -2.68 -4.54
N THR A 312 -15.21 -2.02 -4.84
CA THR A 312 -14.92 -1.49 -6.17
C THR A 312 -14.78 -2.62 -7.20
N ALA A 313 -14.07 -3.70 -6.88
CA ALA A 313 -13.96 -4.85 -7.78
C ALA A 313 -15.32 -5.49 -8.09
N LEU A 314 -16.18 -5.67 -7.08
CA LEU A 314 -17.56 -6.16 -7.25
C LEU A 314 -18.38 -5.24 -8.16
N SER A 315 -18.29 -3.92 -7.96
CA SER A 315 -18.98 -2.94 -8.80
C SER A 315 -18.49 -2.99 -10.25
N VAL A 316 -17.18 -3.11 -10.47
CA VAL A 316 -16.59 -3.26 -11.81
C VAL A 316 -17.06 -4.56 -12.46
N CYS A 317 -17.00 -5.69 -11.76
CA CYS A 317 -17.46 -6.99 -12.27
C CYS A 317 -18.96 -6.97 -12.64
N SER A 318 -19.79 -6.32 -11.83
CA SER A 318 -21.24 -6.26 -12.05
C SER A 318 -21.63 -5.54 -13.34
N ARG A 319 -20.74 -4.69 -13.89
CA ARG A 319 -20.94 -4.07 -15.21
C ARG A 319 -20.71 -5.03 -16.38
N PHE A 320 -19.99 -6.12 -16.18
CA PHE A 320 -19.66 -7.05 -17.27
C PHE A 320 -20.42 -8.37 -17.17
N LEU A 321 -21.02 -8.66 -16.02
CA LEU A 321 -21.69 -9.93 -15.73
C LEU A 321 -23.21 -9.77 -15.67
N PRO A 322 -23.99 -10.75 -16.18
CA PRO A 322 -25.44 -10.74 -16.02
C PRO A 322 -25.85 -10.65 -14.55
N GLY A 323 -26.94 -9.94 -14.27
CA GLY A 323 -27.51 -9.85 -12.93
C GLY A 323 -27.73 -11.23 -12.30
N GLY A 324 -27.37 -11.39 -11.02
CA GLY A 324 -27.45 -12.65 -10.29
C GLY A 324 -26.28 -13.61 -10.52
N SER A 325 -25.30 -13.28 -11.38
CA SER A 325 -24.09 -14.09 -11.54
C SER A 325 -23.26 -14.06 -10.26
N LEU A 326 -22.82 -15.22 -9.76
CA LEU A 326 -21.88 -15.29 -8.64
C LEU A 326 -20.54 -14.66 -9.06
N ILE A 327 -20.07 -13.64 -8.33
CA ILE A 327 -18.77 -13.03 -8.56
C ILE A 327 -17.71 -13.72 -7.71
N VAL A 328 -17.90 -13.78 -6.39
CA VAL A 328 -16.92 -14.33 -5.44
C VAL A 328 -17.62 -14.83 -4.18
N SER A 329 -17.02 -15.80 -3.51
CA SER A 329 -17.40 -16.21 -2.16
C SER A 329 -16.23 -16.06 -1.21
N VAL A 330 -16.51 -15.66 0.03
CA VAL A 330 -15.56 -15.50 1.12
C VAL A 330 -15.94 -16.47 2.23
N VAL A 331 -14.99 -17.25 2.72
CA VAL A 331 -15.18 -18.18 3.84
C VAL A 331 -14.35 -17.67 5.01
N ASP A 332 -14.99 -17.44 6.15
CA ASP A 332 -14.28 -17.02 7.36
C ASP A 332 -13.70 -18.22 8.15
N ARG A 333 -12.94 -17.94 9.20
CA ARG A 333 -12.34 -18.96 10.09
C ARG A 333 -13.39 -19.92 10.68
N LYS A 334 -14.62 -19.46 10.90
CA LYS A 334 -15.72 -20.28 11.44
C LYS A 334 -16.41 -21.11 10.36
N GLY A 335 -15.92 -21.08 9.12
CA GLY A 335 -16.52 -21.77 7.98
C GLY A 335 -17.76 -21.06 7.42
N ARG A 336 -18.08 -19.85 7.87
CA ARG A 336 -19.23 -19.11 7.35
C ARG A 336 -18.89 -18.59 5.95
N LYS A 337 -19.71 -18.97 4.97
CA LYS A 337 -19.57 -18.56 3.57
C LYS A 337 -20.48 -17.36 3.28
N THR A 338 -19.89 -16.28 2.79
CA THR A 338 -20.59 -15.11 2.24
C THR A 338 -20.37 -15.07 0.74
N SER A 339 -21.43 -14.97 -0.06
CA SER A 339 -21.35 -14.90 -1.53
C SER A 339 -21.78 -13.53 -2.03
N TYR A 340 -21.07 -13.01 -3.02
CA TYR A 340 -21.34 -11.73 -3.66
C TYR A 340 -21.72 -11.96 -5.12
N PHE A 341 -22.82 -11.34 -5.55
CA PHE A 341 -23.40 -11.53 -6.87
C PHE A 341 -23.41 -10.22 -7.64
N ALA A 342 -23.41 -10.32 -8.97
CA ALA A 342 -23.49 -9.19 -9.87
C ALA A 342 -24.88 -8.53 -9.82
N ASP A 343 -24.92 -7.20 -9.77
CA ASP A 343 -26.17 -6.43 -9.89
C ASP A 343 -26.69 -6.30 -11.33
N GLY A 344 -25.85 -6.55 -12.33
CA GLY A 344 -26.23 -6.50 -13.74
C GLY A 344 -26.35 -5.10 -14.35
N SER A 345 -25.74 -4.08 -13.75
CA SER A 345 -25.85 -2.65 -14.09
C SER A 345 -25.56 -2.23 -15.55
N MET A 346 -25.07 -3.13 -16.41
CA MET A 346 -24.85 -2.90 -17.85
C MET A 346 -25.42 -4.01 -18.77
N HIS A 347 -26.10 -5.01 -18.20
CA HIS A 347 -26.78 -6.08 -18.95
C HIS A 347 -28.30 -5.85 -19.03
N GLN A 348 -28.73 -4.59 -19.21
CA GLN A 348 -30.11 -4.29 -19.60
C GLN A 348 -30.23 -4.12 -21.11
#